data_AF-A0A1X7EZW4-F1
#
_entry.id   AF-A0A1X7EZW4-F1
#
_cell.length_a   1.000
_cell.length_b   1.000
_cell.length_c   1.000
_cell.angle_alpha   90.00
_cell.angle_beta   90.00
_cell.angle_gamma   90.00
#
_symmetry.space_group_name_H-M   'P 1'
#
loop_
_entity.id
_entity.type
_entity.pdbx_description
1 polymer ?
#
loop_
_entity_poly.entity_id
_entity_poly.type
_entity_poly.pdbx_seq_one_letter_code
_entity_poly.pdbx_strand_id
1 'polypeptide(L)'
;MSALHIAFCGQIRTPQLFELSLRQVVGLIERGQAAGATIATWHSEVEAHASLLERFRHPGIQVVGLNPPSGVTVPHSYFHQMTLLYGALRVLPANALVLKTRPDILFDLDALPALAQRLMDAPPPSRDPFVFERRVWVPQFEATSPFYVNDLLFLATRHDAMQLCNFDMSFELNNFFLDRPDQRLPGIPSSAEIRRYCYPFSRHFPLLEEYGDVLHMTYGGQPNRVGVIRYNISSPLYWQYVALYLWILQNYFLIGRPYYSGRVTLVREESLSGQNFSISGVDHYIDMVDPTVFLDNYRRRCDGFGLLYCGSQEWIDAIFSGAMADPSARTLILDKVEAARAFSPSPQRRELFRSYRAGLIAVTGLEAALG
;
A
#
# COMPACT_ATOMS: atom_id res chain seq x y z
N MET A 1 25.27 3.15 10.60
CA MET A 1 23.94 3.57 10.08
C MET A 1 23.60 2.70 8.88
N SER A 2 22.33 2.34 8.71
CA SER A 2 21.86 1.63 7.51
C SER A 2 22.04 2.52 6.28
N ALA A 3 22.72 2.00 5.25
CA ALA A 3 22.91 2.72 4.01
C ALA A 3 21.59 2.81 3.23
N LEU A 4 21.25 4.00 2.72
CA LEU A 4 20.05 4.22 1.92
C LEU A 4 20.25 3.69 0.50
N HIS A 5 19.34 2.85 0.03
CA HIS A 5 19.29 2.32 -1.32
C HIS A 5 17.91 2.56 -1.94
N ILE A 6 17.86 2.70 -3.27
CA ILE A 6 16.62 2.87 -4.03
C ILE A 6 16.35 1.60 -4.85
N ALA A 7 15.16 1.02 -4.72
CA ALA A 7 14.75 -0.17 -5.47
C ALA A 7 13.59 0.17 -6.42
N PHE A 8 13.89 0.24 -7.72
CA PHE A 8 12.87 0.33 -8.76
C PHE A 8 12.37 -1.08 -9.08
N CYS A 9 11.08 -1.32 -8.87
CA CYS A 9 10.44 -2.61 -9.11
C CYS A 9 9.29 -2.43 -10.11
N GLY A 10 9.41 -2.96 -11.32
CA GLY A 10 8.33 -2.90 -12.31
C GLY A 10 8.83 -2.81 -13.75
N GLN A 11 7.88 -2.69 -14.67
CA GLN A 11 8.13 -2.44 -16.10
C GLN A 11 8.48 -0.97 -16.35
N ILE A 12 9.27 -0.71 -17.39
CA ILE A 12 9.67 0.64 -17.82
C ILE A 12 8.64 1.15 -18.84
N ARG A 13 7.43 1.45 -18.35
CA ARG A 13 6.31 1.83 -19.23
C ARG A 13 6.47 3.22 -19.84
N THR A 14 7.07 4.14 -19.10
CA THR A 14 7.33 5.52 -19.52
C THR A 14 8.82 5.81 -19.41
N PRO A 15 9.63 5.46 -20.43
CA PRO A 15 11.09 5.58 -20.39
C PRO A 15 11.60 6.98 -20.06
N GLN A 16 10.91 8.03 -20.52
CA GLN A 16 11.27 9.42 -20.27
C GLN A 16 11.12 9.80 -18.79
N LEU A 17 10.05 9.32 -18.14
CA LEU A 17 9.84 9.53 -16.72
C LEU A 17 10.89 8.76 -15.90
N PHE A 18 11.17 7.53 -16.31
CA PHE A 18 12.19 6.73 -15.65
C PHE A 18 13.59 7.34 -15.80
N GLU A 19 13.91 7.91 -16.96
CA GLU A 19 15.13 8.69 -17.19
C GLU A 19 15.26 9.85 -16.20
N LEU A 20 14.19 10.60 -15.92
CA LEU A 20 14.20 11.65 -14.91
C LEU A 20 14.49 11.11 -13.51
N SER A 21 13.84 10.00 -13.14
CA SER A 21 14.10 9.31 -11.86
C SER A 21 15.56 8.83 -11.74
N LEU A 22 16.13 8.28 -12.81
CA LEU A 22 17.54 7.84 -12.83
C LEU A 22 18.52 9.00 -12.68
N ARG A 23 18.25 10.16 -13.30
CA ARG A 23 19.06 11.37 -13.12
C ARG A 23 19.10 11.80 -11.64
N GLN A 24 17.95 11.79 -10.97
CA GLN A 24 17.87 12.13 -9.54
C GLN A 24 18.64 11.11 -8.68
N VAL A 25 18.52 9.83 -8.99
CA VAL A 25 19.23 8.75 -8.29
C VAL A 25 20.74 8.88 -8.44
N VAL A 26 21.25 9.11 -9.64
CA VAL A 26 22.68 9.34 -9.88
C VAL A 26 23.16 10.53 -9.05
N GLY A 27 22.42 11.65 -9.08
CA GLY A 27 22.75 12.82 -8.27
C GLY A 27 22.79 12.54 -6.77
N LEU A 28 21.88 11.71 -6.24
CA LEU A 28 21.91 11.29 -4.83
C LEU A 28 23.14 10.43 -4.51
N ILE A 29 23.52 9.52 -5.42
CA ILE A 29 24.68 8.65 -5.22
C ILE A 29 25.97 9.46 -5.25
N GLU A 30 26.13 10.36 -6.22
CA GLU A 30 27.31 11.23 -6.35
C GLU A 30 27.49 12.17 -5.16
N ARG A 31 26.38 12.61 -4.54
CA ARG A 31 26.39 13.42 -3.31
C ARG A 31 26.57 12.59 -2.02
N GLY A 32 26.68 11.26 -2.12
CA GLY A 32 26.79 10.37 -0.96
C GLY A 32 25.51 10.28 -0.11
N GLN A 33 24.37 10.72 -0.65
CA GLN A 33 23.07 10.71 0.02
C GLN A 33 22.35 9.37 -0.14
N ALA A 34 22.68 8.60 -1.18
CA ALA A 34 22.29 7.20 -1.36
C ALA A 34 23.53 6.35 -1.66
N ALA A 35 23.58 5.14 -1.14
CA ALA A 35 24.68 4.21 -1.41
C ALA A 35 24.54 3.50 -2.77
N GLY A 36 23.34 3.44 -3.33
CA GLY A 36 23.12 2.87 -4.65
C GLY A 36 21.65 2.67 -4.99
N ALA A 37 21.41 2.08 -6.15
CA ALA A 37 20.09 1.69 -6.60
C ALA A 37 20.08 0.31 -7.27
N THR A 38 18.93 -0.35 -7.22
CA THR A 38 18.65 -1.59 -7.90
C THR A 38 17.42 -1.42 -8.79
N ILE A 39 17.55 -1.79 -10.05
CA ILE A 39 16.47 -1.83 -11.04
C ILE A 39 16.09 -3.28 -11.24
N ALA A 40 15.01 -3.74 -10.59
CA ALA A 40 14.46 -5.07 -10.77
C ALA A 40 13.30 -5.02 -11.77
N THR A 41 13.52 -5.62 -12.94
CA THR A 41 12.55 -5.68 -14.04
C THR A 41 12.62 -7.03 -14.76
N TRP A 42 11.80 -7.24 -15.78
CA TRP A 42 11.83 -8.47 -16.57
C TRP A 42 13.02 -8.49 -17.53
N HIS A 43 13.52 -9.69 -17.86
CA HIS A 43 14.62 -9.82 -18.83
C HIS A 43 14.31 -9.13 -20.16
N SER A 44 13.09 -9.29 -20.65
CA SER A 44 12.59 -8.64 -21.87
C SER A 44 12.60 -7.11 -21.78
N GLU A 45 12.40 -6.53 -20.59
CA GLU A 45 12.41 -5.08 -20.38
C GLU A 45 13.86 -4.55 -20.37
N VAL A 46 14.82 -5.33 -19.86
CA VAL A 46 16.24 -4.99 -19.93
C VAL A 46 16.69 -4.90 -21.39
N GLU A 47 16.30 -5.87 -22.21
CA GLU A 47 16.60 -5.89 -23.65
C GLU A 47 15.92 -4.73 -24.39
N ALA A 48 14.63 -4.53 -24.16
CA ALA A 48 13.84 -3.48 -24.83
C ALA A 48 14.33 -2.07 -24.51
N HIS A 49 14.94 -1.86 -23.33
CA HIS A 49 15.40 -0.55 -22.86
C HIS A 49 16.92 -0.46 -22.66
N ALA A 50 17.69 -1.34 -23.33
CA ALA A 50 19.15 -1.42 -23.16
C ALA A 50 19.87 -0.08 -23.40
N SER A 51 19.43 0.72 -24.37
CA SER A 51 20.03 2.04 -24.67
C SER A 51 19.84 3.06 -23.54
N LEU A 52 18.67 3.06 -22.89
CA LEU A 52 18.41 3.89 -21.72
C LEU A 52 19.26 3.43 -20.54
N LEU A 53 19.30 2.12 -20.27
CA LEU A 53 20.04 1.55 -19.15
C LEU A 53 21.55 1.75 -19.30
N GLU A 54 22.11 1.63 -20.52
CA GLU A 54 23.54 1.89 -20.76
C GLU A 54 23.89 3.37 -20.57
N ARG A 55 22.99 4.30 -20.96
CA ARG A 55 23.20 5.75 -20.73
C ARG A 55 23.32 6.10 -19.25
N PHE A 56 22.61 5.37 -18.39
CA PHE A 56 22.62 5.57 -16.94
C PHE A 56 23.45 4.52 -16.19
N ARG A 57 24.39 3.87 -16.88
CA ARG A 57 25.31 2.94 -16.26
C ARG A 57 26.16 3.69 -15.22
N HIS A 58 26.07 3.24 -13.98
CA HIS A 58 26.78 3.84 -12.86
C HIS A 58 27.23 2.72 -11.89
N PRO A 59 28.43 2.79 -11.27
CA PRO A 59 28.91 1.73 -10.37
C PRO A 59 27.99 1.44 -9.19
N GLY A 60 27.24 2.44 -8.74
CA GLY A 60 26.23 2.31 -7.68
C GLY A 60 24.84 1.87 -8.16
N ILE A 61 24.62 1.62 -9.46
CA ILE A 61 23.33 1.20 -10.00
C ILE A 61 23.45 -0.23 -10.56
N GLN A 62 22.65 -1.13 -10.04
CA GLN A 62 22.58 -2.52 -10.49
C GLN A 62 21.26 -2.79 -11.22
N VAL A 63 21.31 -3.45 -12.37
CA VAL A 63 20.13 -3.96 -13.08
C VAL A 63 19.98 -5.46 -12.81
N VAL A 64 18.78 -5.89 -12.44
CA VAL A 64 18.42 -7.29 -12.18
C VAL A 64 17.27 -7.66 -13.11
N GLY A 65 17.58 -8.43 -14.15
CA GLY A 65 16.58 -9.04 -15.04
C GLY A 65 16.04 -10.33 -14.45
N LEU A 66 14.73 -10.42 -14.29
CA LEU A 66 14.02 -11.58 -13.74
C LEU A 66 13.12 -12.20 -14.81
N ASN A 67 12.73 -13.46 -14.58
CA ASN A 67 11.68 -14.10 -15.37
C ASN A 67 10.34 -13.98 -14.63
N PRO A 68 9.24 -13.69 -15.34
CA PRO A 68 7.92 -13.72 -14.72
C PRO A 68 7.61 -15.14 -14.22
N PRO A 69 6.89 -15.29 -13.09
CA PRO A 69 6.41 -16.59 -12.61
C PRO A 69 5.65 -17.36 -13.69
N SER A 70 6.03 -18.61 -13.95
CA SER A 70 5.34 -19.47 -14.91
C SER A 70 3.90 -19.75 -14.48
N GLY A 71 2.94 -19.66 -15.41
CA GLY A 71 1.53 -19.96 -15.15
C GLY A 71 0.71 -18.78 -14.61
N VAL A 72 1.33 -17.64 -14.29
CA VAL A 72 0.63 -16.41 -13.93
C VAL A 72 0.49 -15.54 -15.18
N THR A 73 -0.68 -15.56 -15.81
CA THR A 73 -0.92 -14.86 -17.09
C THR A 73 -1.54 -13.47 -16.92
N VAL A 74 -1.97 -13.11 -15.71
CA VAL A 74 -2.67 -11.84 -15.47
C VAL A 74 -1.66 -10.68 -15.39
N PRO A 75 -1.70 -9.72 -16.34
CA PRO A 75 -0.92 -8.51 -16.23
C PRO A 75 -1.29 -7.79 -14.93
N HIS A 76 -0.32 -7.19 -14.25
CA HIS A 76 -0.49 -6.55 -12.92
C HIS A 76 -0.73 -7.51 -11.74
N SER A 77 -0.55 -8.83 -11.91
CA SER A 77 -0.63 -9.78 -10.81
C SER A 77 0.22 -9.34 -9.62
N TYR A 78 -0.32 -9.53 -8.41
CA TYR A 78 0.42 -9.29 -7.17
C TYR A 78 1.74 -10.07 -7.14
N PHE A 79 1.75 -11.30 -7.67
CA PHE A 79 2.95 -12.14 -7.78
C PHE A 79 4.05 -11.48 -8.60
N HIS A 80 3.69 -10.86 -9.72
CA HIS A 80 4.65 -10.11 -10.55
C HIS A 80 5.32 -9.00 -9.75
N GLN A 81 4.53 -8.26 -8.96
CA GLN A 81 5.06 -7.19 -8.12
C GLN A 81 5.98 -7.74 -7.02
N MET A 82 5.61 -8.87 -6.40
CA MET A 82 6.39 -9.49 -5.32
C MET A 82 7.67 -10.14 -5.82
N THR A 83 7.66 -10.76 -7.00
CA THR A 83 8.86 -11.33 -7.63
C THR A 83 9.92 -10.25 -7.86
N LEU A 84 9.52 -9.09 -8.41
CA LEU A 84 10.44 -7.98 -8.67
C LEU A 84 10.97 -7.38 -7.36
N LEU A 85 10.10 -7.15 -6.38
CA LEU A 85 10.51 -6.65 -5.07
C LEU A 85 11.48 -7.61 -4.35
N TYR A 86 11.15 -8.90 -4.32
CA TYR A 86 11.99 -9.94 -3.72
C TYR A 86 13.34 -10.03 -4.42
N GLY A 87 13.36 -10.00 -5.76
CA GLY A 87 14.60 -9.98 -6.54
C GLY A 87 15.48 -8.77 -6.23
N ALA A 88 14.90 -7.56 -6.14
CA ALA A 88 15.63 -6.36 -5.74
C ALA A 88 16.22 -6.51 -4.33
N LEU A 89 15.41 -6.92 -3.36
CA LEU A 89 15.85 -7.02 -1.97
C LEU A 89 16.93 -8.09 -1.76
N ARG A 90 16.96 -9.15 -2.58
CA ARG A 90 17.99 -10.20 -2.48
C ARG A 90 19.40 -9.74 -2.84
N VAL A 91 19.55 -8.74 -3.70
CA VAL A 91 20.88 -8.23 -4.11
C VAL A 91 21.34 -7.06 -3.25
N LEU A 92 20.43 -6.43 -2.49
CA LEU A 92 20.77 -5.34 -1.59
C LEU A 92 21.45 -5.84 -0.30
N PRO A 93 22.33 -5.02 0.32
CA PRO A 93 22.98 -5.35 1.59
C PRO A 93 21.97 -5.67 2.69
N ALA A 94 22.30 -6.63 3.57
CA ALA A 94 21.41 -7.11 4.63
C ALA A 94 20.87 -5.98 5.54
N ASN A 95 21.70 -4.97 5.81
CA ASN A 95 21.40 -3.83 6.67
C ASN A 95 20.91 -2.58 5.91
N ALA A 96 20.58 -2.71 4.62
CA ALA A 96 20.14 -1.58 3.80
C ALA A 96 18.83 -0.98 4.31
N LEU A 97 18.70 0.35 4.19
CA LEU A 97 17.44 1.06 4.23
C LEU A 97 16.97 1.24 2.78
N VAL A 98 15.77 0.81 2.44
CA VAL A 98 15.34 0.65 1.05
C VAL A 98 14.11 1.51 0.76
N LEU A 99 14.25 2.48 -0.13
CA LEU A 99 13.12 3.11 -0.79
C LEU A 99 12.68 2.23 -1.95
N LYS A 100 11.57 1.51 -1.80
CA LYS A 100 10.91 0.85 -2.93
C LYS A 100 10.14 1.90 -3.72
N THR A 101 10.22 1.87 -5.04
CA THR A 101 9.36 2.63 -5.96
C THR A 101 9.12 1.85 -7.27
N ARG A 102 8.36 2.42 -8.21
CA ARG A 102 8.14 1.87 -9.55
C ARG A 102 8.80 2.75 -10.62
N PRO A 103 9.22 2.20 -11.78
CA PRO A 103 9.80 3.00 -12.86
C PRO A 103 8.87 4.05 -13.47
N ASP A 104 7.55 3.85 -13.36
CA ASP A 104 6.52 4.75 -13.89
C ASP A 104 6.04 5.81 -12.88
N ILE A 105 6.75 5.99 -11.77
CA ILE A 105 6.46 7.01 -10.76
C ILE A 105 7.63 7.97 -10.62
N LEU A 106 7.34 9.27 -10.68
CA LEU A 106 8.29 10.31 -10.32
C LEU A 106 7.99 10.80 -8.91
N PHE A 107 8.99 10.64 -8.06
CA PHE A 107 8.97 11.12 -6.69
C PHE A 107 10.14 12.08 -6.54
N ASP A 108 9.90 13.29 -6.03
CA ASP A 108 11.02 14.19 -5.75
C ASP A 108 11.85 13.61 -4.59
N LEU A 109 13.05 13.15 -4.95
CA LEU A 109 13.98 12.42 -4.09
C LEU A 109 14.86 13.34 -3.22
N ASP A 110 14.80 14.67 -3.36
CA ASP A 110 15.68 15.56 -2.60
C ASP A 110 15.39 15.53 -1.09
N ALA A 111 14.14 15.27 -0.70
CA ALA A 111 13.75 15.10 0.70
C ALA A 111 13.98 13.69 1.26
N LEU A 112 14.44 12.74 0.44
CA LEU A 112 14.62 11.36 0.84
C LEU A 112 15.59 11.19 2.03
N PRO A 113 16.73 11.91 2.13
CA PRO A 113 17.63 11.79 3.28
C PRO A 113 16.97 12.19 4.60
N ALA A 114 16.19 13.28 4.61
CA ALA A 114 15.46 13.71 5.80
C ALA A 114 14.37 12.69 6.20
N LEU A 115 13.68 12.11 5.21
CA LEU A 115 12.70 11.06 5.45
C LEU A 115 13.35 9.78 6.01
N ALA A 116 14.50 9.39 5.46
CA ALA A 116 15.30 8.27 5.96
C ALA A 116 15.74 8.48 7.41
N GLN A 117 16.25 9.67 7.72
CA GLN A 117 16.64 10.01 9.08
C GLN A 117 15.43 9.94 10.04
N ARG A 118 14.29 10.54 9.67
CA ARG A 118 13.06 10.48 10.46
C ARG A 118 12.61 9.05 10.75
N LEU A 119 12.66 8.15 9.76
CA LEU A 119 12.31 6.75 9.96
C LEU A 119 13.29 6.05 10.91
N MET A 120 14.57 6.38 10.83
CA MET A 120 15.60 5.79 11.69
C MET A 120 15.56 6.31 13.14
N ASP A 121 15.08 7.54 13.33
CA ASP A 121 14.89 8.18 14.64
C ASP A 121 13.54 7.82 15.28
N ALA A 122 12.57 7.34 14.48
CA ALA A 122 11.28 6.93 15.00
C ALA A 122 11.45 5.76 16.00
N PRO A 123 10.69 5.76 17.11
CA PRO A 123 10.75 4.67 18.06
C PRO A 123 10.31 3.37 17.38
N PRO A 124 10.97 2.24 17.72
CA PRO A 124 10.59 0.95 17.18
C PRO A 124 9.13 0.62 17.57
N PRO A 125 8.44 -0.24 16.79
CA PRO A 125 7.11 -0.72 17.15
C PRO A 125 7.07 -1.38 18.53
N SER A 126 5.88 -1.43 19.12
CA SER A 126 5.66 -2.23 20.34
C SER A 126 6.05 -3.70 20.10
N ARG A 127 6.69 -4.32 21.09
CA ARG A 127 7.25 -5.69 20.95
C ARG A 127 6.22 -6.80 20.82
N ASP A 128 4.93 -6.54 21.06
CA ASP A 128 3.88 -7.55 21.00
C ASP A 128 2.68 -7.10 20.12
N PRO A 129 2.49 -7.73 18.94
CA PRO A 129 3.33 -8.75 18.31
C PRO A 129 4.58 -8.16 17.64
N PHE A 130 5.70 -8.87 17.64
CA PHE A 130 6.91 -8.43 16.95
C PHE A 130 6.84 -8.74 15.44
N VAL A 131 6.23 -7.85 14.66
CA VAL A 131 6.07 -8.02 13.20
C VAL A 131 7.20 -7.37 12.41
N PHE A 132 7.52 -6.11 12.72
CA PHE A 132 8.65 -5.39 12.13
C PHE A 132 9.64 -4.97 13.22
N GLU A 133 10.93 -4.97 12.89
CA GLU A 133 11.99 -4.47 13.77
C GLU A 133 11.97 -2.96 13.86
N ARG A 134 11.67 -2.30 12.74
CA ARG A 134 11.46 -0.86 12.65
C ARG A 134 10.13 -0.55 12.00
N ARG A 135 9.67 0.68 12.20
CA ARG A 135 8.49 1.17 11.46
C ARG A 135 8.78 1.16 9.96
N VAL A 136 7.72 0.97 9.17
CA VAL A 136 7.75 1.14 7.72
C VAL A 136 7.12 2.47 7.37
N TRP A 137 7.80 3.28 6.57
CA TRP A 137 7.21 4.49 6.04
C TRP A 137 6.39 4.19 4.79
N VAL A 138 5.18 4.75 4.77
CA VAL A 138 4.27 4.72 3.61
C VAL A 138 3.75 6.13 3.37
N PRO A 139 3.51 6.51 2.11
CA PRO A 139 3.07 7.87 1.84
C PRO A 139 1.66 8.10 2.40
N GLN A 140 0.74 7.15 2.23
CA GLN A 140 -0.67 7.32 2.58
C GLN A 140 -1.42 6.00 2.74
N PHE A 141 -2.64 6.10 3.28
CA PHE A 141 -3.56 4.98 3.43
C PHE A 141 -5.01 5.38 3.18
N GLU A 142 -5.89 4.42 2.88
CA GLU A 142 -7.34 4.60 2.81
C GLU A 142 -7.95 4.47 4.20
N ALA A 143 -8.65 5.52 4.62
CA ALA A 143 -9.46 5.54 5.82
C ALA A 143 -10.52 4.43 5.87
N THR A 144 -11.14 4.18 4.71
CA THR A 144 -12.41 3.49 4.57
C THR A 144 -12.29 2.04 4.12
N SER A 145 -11.06 1.53 4.04
CA SER A 145 -10.78 0.16 3.61
C SER A 145 -9.59 -0.34 4.43
N PRO A 146 -9.79 -1.26 5.39
CA PRO A 146 -8.70 -1.82 6.18
C PRO A 146 -7.54 -2.34 5.30
N PHE A 147 -6.32 -2.00 5.70
CA PHE A 147 -5.05 -2.33 5.01
C PHE A 147 -4.86 -1.79 3.60
N TYR A 148 -5.77 -0.97 3.09
CA TYR A 148 -5.56 -0.31 1.80
C TYR A 148 -4.53 0.81 1.99
N VAL A 149 -3.26 0.46 1.85
CA VAL A 149 -2.12 1.34 2.06
C VAL A 149 -1.39 1.48 0.73
N ASN A 150 -1.00 2.71 0.38
CA ASN A 150 -0.40 2.99 -0.91
C ASN A 150 0.87 2.14 -1.11
N ASP A 151 0.90 1.43 -2.22
CA ASP A 151 1.89 0.40 -2.50
C ASP A 151 2.92 0.85 -3.55
N LEU A 152 2.75 2.06 -4.10
CA LEU A 152 3.56 2.61 -5.18
C LEU A 152 4.99 2.84 -4.71
N LEU A 153 5.13 3.34 -3.49
CA LEU A 153 6.40 3.53 -2.79
C LEU A 153 6.28 3.27 -1.30
N PHE A 154 7.38 2.83 -0.69
CA PHE A 154 7.54 2.73 0.76
C PHE A 154 9.03 2.79 1.11
N LEU A 155 9.35 3.11 2.35
CA LEU A 155 10.71 3.14 2.88
C LEU A 155 10.78 2.25 4.12
N ALA A 156 11.65 1.26 4.11
CA ALA A 156 11.77 0.27 5.17
C ALA A 156 13.20 -0.24 5.27
N THR A 157 13.58 -0.84 6.39
CA THR A 157 14.78 -1.68 6.41
C THR A 157 14.60 -2.82 5.41
N ARG A 158 15.69 -3.36 4.84
CA ARG A 158 15.60 -4.54 3.97
C ARG A 158 14.92 -5.70 4.69
N HIS A 159 15.20 -5.90 5.98
CA HIS A 159 14.56 -6.93 6.79
C HIS A 159 13.03 -6.76 6.82
N ASP A 160 12.53 -5.58 7.17
CA ASP A 160 11.09 -5.31 7.28
C ASP A 160 10.41 -5.27 5.91
N ALA A 161 11.11 -4.79 4.88
CA ALA A 161 10.66 -4.87 3.49
C ALA A 161 10.47 -6.33 3.04
N MET A 162 11.24 -7.28 3.60
CA MET A 162 11.08 -8.70 3.27
C MET A 162 9.87 -9.35 3.92
N GLN A 163 9.42 -8.86 5.05
CA GLN A 163 8.16 -9.32 5.66
C GLN A 163 6.95 -8.95 4.79
N LEU A 164 7.04 -7.88 3.98
CA LEU A 164 6.01 -7.46 3.04
C LEU A 164 5.96 -8.31 1.75
N CYS A 165 6.94 -9.17 1.50
CA CYS A 165 6.92 -10.09 0.36
C CYS A 165 6.07 -11.33 0.69
N ASN A 166 4.94 -11.46 -0.01
CA ASN A 166 4.04 -12.60 0.14
C ASN A 166 3.82 -13.31 -1.21
N PHE A 167 3.90 -14.64 -1.20
CA PHE A 167 3.62 -15.50 -2.36
C PHE A 167 2.46 -16.48 -2.07
N ASP A 168 1.64 -16.20 -1.07
CA ASP A 168 0.43 -16.98 -0.78
C ASP A 168 -0.65 -16.75 -1.86
N MET A 169 -1.03 -17.83 -2.54
CA MET A 169 -2.04 -17.84 -3.61
C MET A 169 -3.47 -17.91 -3.08
N SER A 170 -3.69 -18.13 -1.78
CA SER A 170 -5.03 -18.19 -1.17
C SER A 170 -5.92 -17.00 -1.56
N PHE A 171 -5.32 -15.80 -1.58
CA PHE A 171 -6.00 -14.58 -1.98
C PHE A 171 -6.31 -14.48 -3.47
N GLU A 172 -5.50 -15.11 -4.33
CA GLU A 172 -5.80 -15.17 -5.75
C GLU A 172 -7.01 -16.06 -5.96
N LEU A 173 -7.06 -17.23 -5.34
CA LEU A 173 -8.23 -18.10 -5.39
C LEU A 173 -9.50 -17.34 -4.95
N ASN A 174 -9.45 -16.63 -3.82
CA ASN A 174 -10.59 -15.85 -3.32
C ASN A 174 -11.01 -14.66 -4.20
N ASN A 175 -10.10 -14.08 -4.99
CA ASN A 175 -10.43 -13.05 -5.99
C ASN A 175 -10.80 -13.64 -7.37
N PHE A 176 -10.36 -14.86 -7.68
CA PHE A 176 -10.61 -15.55 -8.95
C PHE A 176 -11.86 -16.42 -8.93
N PHE A 177 -12.44 -16.78 -7.77
CA PHE A 177 -13.74 -17.47 -7.71
C PHE A 177 -14.93 -16.66 -8.28
N LEU A 178 -14.70 -15.43 -8.75
CA LEU A 178 -15.50 -14.82 -9.83
C LEU A 178 -15.06 -15.39 -11.19
N ASP A 179 -15.09 -16.72 -11.32
CA ASP A 179 -14.35 -17.54 -12.30
C ASP A 179 -15.00 -17.57 -13.69
N ARG A 180 -15.79 -16.54 -14.00
CA ARG A 180 -16.25 -16.27 -15.35
C ARG A 180 -15.50 -15.05 -15.88
N PRO A 181 -14.76 -15.16 -17.01
CA PRO A 181 -14.14 -14.02 -17.66
C PRO A 181 -15.11 -12.85 -17.95
N ASP A 182 -16.41 -13.14 -18.10
CA ASP A 182 -17.53 -12.20 -18.22
C ASP A 182 -18.00 -11.59 -16.89
N GLN A 183 -17.67 -12.19 -15.75
CA GLN A 183 -17.91 -11.65 -14.40
C GLN A 183 -16.67 -10.97 -13.79
N ARG A 184 -15.50 -11.11 -14.43
CA ARG A 184 -14.39 -10.19 -14.18
C ARG A 184 -14.86 -8.81 -14.56
N LEU A 185 -15.18 -7.99 -13.58
CA LEU A 185 -15.46 -6.59 -13.79
C LEU A 185 -14.18 -5.97 -14.36
N PRO A 186 -14.19 -5.56 -15.65
CA PRO A 186 -13.01 -5.03 -16.29
C PRO A 186 -12.55 -3.79 -15.52
N GLY A 187 -11.29 -3.79 -15.06
CA GLY A 187 -10.71 -2.64 -14.39
C GLY A 187 -10.90 -2.58 -12.87
N ILE A 188 -11.38 -3.63 -12.21
CA ILE A 188 -11.27 -3.70 -10.74
C ILE A 188 -9.80 -3.99 -10.37
N PRO A 189 -9.10 -3.03 -9.72
CA PRO A 189 -7.71 -3.23 -9.36
C PRO A 189 -7.59 -4.36 -8.33
N SER A 190 -6.66 -5.27 -8.60
CA SER A 190 -6.21 -6.29 -7.66
C SER A 190 -6.00 -5.66 -6.28
N SER A 191 -6.48 -6.33 -5.22
CA SER A 191 -6.26 -5.98 -3.81
C SER A 191 -4.79 -6.15 -3.37
N ALA A 192 -3.84 -6.01 -4.30
CA ALA A 192 -2.40 -6.17 -4.15
C ALA A 192 -1.85 -5.34 -2.98
N GLU A 193 -2.37 -4.13 -2.83
CA GLU A 193 -2.00 -3.18 -1.79
C GLU A 193 -2.38 -3.71 -0.40
N ILE A 194 -3.64 -4.09 -0.23
CA ILE A 194 -4.15 -4.70 1.00
C ILE A 194 -3.39 -5.98 1.33
N ARG A 195 -3.19 -6.86 0.34
CA ARG A 195 -2.49 -8.14 0.54
C ARG A 195 -1.07 -7.94 1.08
N ARG A 196 -0.33 -6.98 0.51
CA ARG A 196 1.03 -6.66 0.94
C ARG A 196 1.09 -6.28 2.40
N TYR A 197 0.21 -5.38 2.83
CA TYR A 197 0.29 -4.79 4.16
C TYR A 197 -0.50 -5.56 5.22
N CYS A 198 -1.46 -6.41 4.84
CA CYS A 198 -2.19 -7.28 5.77
C CYS A 198 -1.41 -8.56 6.11
N TYR A 199 -0.70 -9.15 5.14
CA TYR A 199 -0.04 -10.44 5.30
C TYR A 199 0.91 -10.56 6.51
N PRO A 200 1.80 -9.60 6.81
CA PRO A 200 2.70 -9.72 7.96
C PRO A 200 1.95 -9.85 9.28
N PHE A 201 0.73 -9.34 9.36
CA PHE A 201 -0.06 -9.27 10.59
C PHE A 201 -1.08 -10.40 10.71
N SER A 202 -1.49 -11.04 9.60
CA SER A 202 -2.57 -12.02 9.61
C SER A 202 -2.30 -13.23 10.51
N ARG A 203 -1.03 -13.64 10.65
CA ARG A 203 -0.60 -14.72 11.55
C ARG A 203 -0.66 -14.37 13.02
N HIS A 204 -0.68 -13.09 13.35
CA HIS A 204 -0.67 -12.59 14.72
C HIS A 204 -2.05 -12.16 15.22
N PHE A 205 -2.99 -11.92 14.31
CA PHE A 205 -4.32 -11.46 14.62
C PHE A 205 -5.37 -12.31 13.91
N PRO A 206 -6.04 -13.25 14.60
CA PRO A 206 -7.06 -14.12 14.00
C PRO A 206 -8.23 -13.34 13.39
N LEU A 207 -8.45 -12.09 13.83
CA LEU A 207 -9.46 -11.20 13.26
C LEU A 207 -9.16 -10.87 11.77
N LEU A 208 -7.89 -10.83 11.38
CA LEU A 208 -7.48 -10.57 10.00
C LEU A 208 -7.66 -11.78 9.09
N GLU A 209 -7.59 -12.98 9.64
CA GLU A 209 -7.96 -14.20 8.92
C GLU A 209 -9.45 -14.16 8.55
N GLU A 210 -10.32 -13.85 9.53
CA GLU A 210 -11.77 -13.65 9.29
C GLU A 210 -12.03 -12.51 8.29
N TYR A 211 -11.28 -11.40 8.39
CA TYR A 211 -11.41 -10.30 7.43
C TYR A 211 -11.01 -10.72 6.00
N GLY A 212 -10.03 -11.62 5.85
CA GLY A 212 -9.60 -12.14 4.55
C GLY A 212 -10.73 -12.75 3.71
N ASP A 213 -11.73 -13.36 4.37
CA ASP A 213 -12.89 -13.99 3.74
C ASP A 213 -13.89 -12.99 3.13
N VAL A 214 -13.87 -11.74 3.59
CA VAL A 214 -14.77 -10.67 3.11
C VAL A 214 -14.02 -9.54 2.44
N LEU A 215 -12.68 -9.54 2.49
CA LEU A 215 -11.84 -8.46 2.00
C LEU A 215 -12.22 -8.03 0.59
N HIS A 216 -12.38 -9.00 -0.30
CA HIS A 216 -12.71 -8.80 -1.70
C HIS A 216 -14.05 -8.09 -1.91
N MET A 217 -14.97 -8.11 -0.94
CA MET A 217 -16.25 -7.38 -0.99
C MET A 217 -16.19 -6.00 -0.34
N THR A 218 -15.08 -5.63 0.29
CA THR A 218 -14.99 -4.41 1.12
C THR A 218 -14.14 -3.29 0.53
N TYR A 219 -13.34 -3.55 -0.50
CA TYR A 219 -12.42 -2.55 -1.07
C TYR A 219 -13.06 -1.67 -2.16
N GLY A 220 -12.45 -0.52 -2.42
CA GLY A 220 -13.01 0.54 -3.27
C GLY A 220 -13.27 0.20 -4.75
N GLY A 221 -12.88 -0.98 -5.23
CA GLY A 221 -13.13 -1.41 -6.61
C GLY A 221 -14.50 -2.06 -6.86
N GLN A 222 -15.28 -2.34 -5.81
CA GLN A 222 -16.54 -3.08 -5.94
C GLN A 222 -17.65 -2.33 -6.70
N PRO A 223 -18.55 -3.06 -7.40
CA PRO A 223 -19.86 -2.50 -7.80
C PRO A 223 -20.56 -1.88 -6.58
N ASN A 224 -21.22 -0.75 -6.77
CA ASN A 224 -21.92 -0.05 -5.68
C ASN A 224 -21.04 0.25 -4.45
N ARG A 225 -19.79 0.72 -4.67
CA ARG A 225 -18.85 1.13 -3.61
C ARG A 225 -19.52 1.94 -2.49
N VAL A 226 -20.36 2.91 -2.82
CA VAL A 226 -21.04 3.77 -1.83
C VAL A 226 -21.98 2.95 -0.94
N GLY A 227 -22.76 2.04 -1.52
CA GLY A 227 -23.61 1.11 -0.77
C GLY A 227 -22.79 0.23 0.17
N VAL A 228 -21.70 -0.37 -0.34
CA VAL A 228 -20.79 -1.24 0.44
C VAL A 228 -20.23 -0.49 1.64
N ILE A 229 -19.74 0.73 1.42
CA ILE A 229 -19.19 1.55 2.48
C ILE A 229 -20.27 1.92 3.52
N ARG A 230 -21.48 2.28 3.10
CA ARG A 230 -22.60 2.57 4.02
C ARG A 230 -22.97 1.36 4.87
N TYR A 231 -22.99 0.17 4.27
CA TYR A 231 -23.22 -1.09 4.98
C TYR A 231 -22.10 -1.39 5.98
N ASN A 232 -20.85 -1.16 5.59
CA ASN A 232 -19.69 -1.34 6.47
C ASN A 232 -19.75 -0.39 7.68
N ILE A 233 -20.04 0.89 7.46
CA ILE A 233 -20.15 1.89 8.54
C ILE A 233 -21.24 1.54 9.55
N SER A 234 -22.35 0.93 9.11
CA SER A 234 -23.44 0.53 10.01
C SER A 234 -23.16 -0.78 10.77
N SER A 235 -22.11 -1.53 10.38
CA SER A 235 -21.76 -2.82 10.99
C SER A 235 -20.77 -2.68 12.15
N PRO A 236 -21.12 -3.11 13.37
CA PRO A 236 -20.18 -3.15 14.50
C PRO A 236 -18.97 -4.04 14.27
N LEU A 237 -19.10 -5.11 13.45
CA LEU A 237 -17.99 -6.01 13.12
C LEU A 237 -16.92 -5.30 12.31
N TYR A 238 -17.35 -4.50 11.33
CA TYR A 238 -16.46 -3.79 10.44
C TYR A 238 -15.56 -2.80 11.19
N TRP A 239 -16.12 -2.10 12.18
CA TRP A 239 -15.34 -1.21 13.04
C TRP A 239 -14.26 -1.92 13.87
N GLN A 240 -14.37 -3.24 14.11
CA GLN A 240 -13.28 -4.00 14.75
C GLN A 240 -12.11 -4.19 13.78
N TYR A 241 -12.37 -4.45 12.50
CA TYR A 241 -11.32 -4.51 11.47
C TYR A 241 -10.64 -3.16 11.31
N VAL A 242 -11.41 -2.07 11.25
CA VAL A 242 -10.86 -0.70 11.18
C VAL A 242 -10.05 -0.38 12.44
N ALA A 243 -10.54 -0.72 13.63
CA ALA A 243 -9.82 -0.46 14.88
C ALA A 243 -8.47 -1.18 14.92
N LEU A 244 -8.43 -2.46 14.56
CA LEU A 244 -7.18 -3.22 14.48
C LEU A 244 -6.24 -2.64 13.43
N TYR A 245 -6.76 -2.28 12.25
CA TYR A 245 -5.99 -1.67 11.18
C TYR A 245 -5.35 -0.34 11.60
N LEU A 246 -6.12 0.59 12.18
CA LEU A 246 -5.60 1.89 12.63
C LEU A 246 -4.60 1.71 13.78
N TRP A 247 -4.82 0.73 14.66
CA TRP A 247 -3.84 0.38 15.70
C TRP A 247 -2.53 -0.15 15.09
N ILE A 248 -2.61 -1.00 14.06
CA ILE A 248 -1.42 -1.46 13.33
C ILE A 248 -0.71 -0.28 12.66
N LEU A 249 -1.43 0.59 11.98
CA LEU A 249 -0.87 1.80 11.38
C LEU A 249 -0.12 2.65 12.42
N GLN A 250 -0.72 2.87 13.59
CA GLN A 250 -0.11 3.67 14.64
C GLN A 250 1.20 3.09 15.19
N ASN A 251 1.28 1.76 15.29
CA ASN A 251 2.40 1.09 15.94
C ASN A 251 3.53 0.73 14.97
N TYR A 252 3.20 0.35 13.73
CA TYR A 252 4.15 -0.23 12.78
C TYR A 252 4.48 0.69 11.61
N PHE A 253 3.74 1.77 11.41
CA PHE A 253 3.91 2.64 10.26
C PHE A 253 4.28 4.06 10.66
N LEU A 254 4.97 4.73 9.74
CA LEU A 254 5.15 6.17 9.72
C LEU A 254 4.44 6.67 8.46
N ILE A 255 3.44 7.51 8.61
CA ILE A 255 2.56 7.87 7.48
C ILE A 255 2.92 9.27 6.99
N GLY A 256 2.93 9.43 5.67
CA GLY A 256 3.04 10.73 5.03
C GLY A 256 4.29 11.50 5.42
N ARG A 257 4.20 12.83 5.35
CA ARG A 257 5.30 13.74 5.62
C ARG A 257 4.83 14.84 6.56
N PRO A 258 5.58 15.17 7.61
CA PRO A 258 5.35 16.38 8.37
C PRO A 258 5.87 17.61 7.62
N TYR A 259 6.82 17.46 6.66
CA TYR A 259 7.49 18.59 5.99
C TYR A 259 7.96 18.29 4.55
N TYR A 260 7.09 17.82 3.68
CA TYR A 260 7.43 17.73 2.24
C TYR A 260 6.36 18.41 1.40
N SER A 261 6.79 19.43 0.68
CA SER A 261 6.02 20.16 -0.33
C SER A 261 6.28 19.66 -1.75
N GLY A 262 7.11 18.62 -1.92
CA GLY A 262 7.40 18.09 -3.24
C GLY A 262 6.18 17.34 -3.80
N ARG A 263 6.21 17.11 -5.10
CA ARG A 263 5.10 16.47 -5.81
C ARG A 263 5.43 15.00 -6.01
N VAL A 264 4.54 14.11 -5.55
CA VAL A 264 4.53 12.72 -6.03
C VAL A 264 3.71 12.72 -7.30
N THR A 265 4.39 12.74 -8.43
CA THR A 265 3.70 12.74 -9.71
C THR A 265 3.44 11.29 -10.13
N LEU A 266 2.20 10.86 -9.98
CA LEU A 266 1.70 9.67 -10.67
C LEU A 266 1.31 10.06 -12.09
N VAL A 267 2.08 9.62 -13.09
CA VAL A 267 1.68 9.77 -14.49
C VAL A 267 0.94 8.49 -14.89
N ARG A 268 -0.37 8.58 -15.09
CA ARG A 268 -1.19 7.45 -15.59
C ARG A 268 -1.70 7.63 -17.02
N GLU A 269 -1.56 8.82 -17.61
CA GLU A 269 -1.96 9.07 -19.00
C GLU A 269 -0.91 9.93 -19.71
N GLU A 270 -0.28 9.36 -20.73
CA GLU A 270 0.56 10.08 -21.68
C GLU A 270 -0.35 10.85 -22.64
N SER A 271 -0.61 12.14 -22.39
CA SER A 271 -1.01 13.02 -23.49
C SER A 271 0.25 13.42 -24.26
N LEU A 272 0.76 12.50 -25.09
CA LEU A 272 1.80 12.82 -26.07
C LEU A 272 1.20 13.73 -27.14
N SER A 273 1.21 15.05 -26.92
CA SER A 273 0.94 16.03 -27.99
C SER A 273 2.25 16.50 -28.61
N GLY A 274 2.78 15.75 -29.58
CA GLY A 274 3.98 16.12 -30.32
C GLY A 274 5.29 15.93 -29.54
N GLN A 275 6.21 16.92 -29.61
CA GLN A 275 7.53 16.88 -28.96
C GLN A 275 7.52 17.31 -27.47
N ASN A 276 6.38 17.71 -26.93
CA ASN A 276 6.27 18.22 -25.57
C ASN A 276 5.75 17.12 -24.63
N PHE A 277 6.62 16.67 -23.71
CA PHE A 277 6.25 15.75 -22.64
C PHE A 277 5.63 16.57 -21.48
N SER A 278 4.31 16.53 -21.34
CA SER A 278 3.63 17.14 -20.19
C SER A 278 3.50 16.15 -19.04
N ILE A 279 4.16 16.44 -17.93
CA ILE A 279 4.01 15.70 -16.69
C ILE A 279 2.74 16.22 -15.99
N SER A 280 1.65 15.45 -16.00
CA SER A 280 0.52 15.69 -15.10
C SER A 280 0.81 14.97 -13.78
N GLY A 281 0.94 15.75 -12.70
CA GLY A 281 1.06 15.23 -11.34
C GLY A 281 -0.24 15.41 -10.60
N VAL A 282 -0.72 14.36 -9.95
CA VAL A 282 -1.77 14.48 -8.94
C VAL A 282 -1.07 14.68 -7.60
N ASP A 283 -1.33 15.80 -6.93
CA ASP A 283 -0.97 15.89 -5.52
C ASP A 283 -1.89 14.96 -4.74
N HIS A 284 -1.36 13.81 -4.34
CA HIS A 284 -2.12 12.86 -3.55
C HIS A 284 -2.31 13.35 -2.12
N TYR A 285 -1.52 14.31 -1.65
CA TYR A 285 -1.69 14.92 -0.33
C TYR A 285 -2.82 15.94 -0.40
N ILE A 286 -4.04 15.45 -0.22
CA ILE A 286 -5.17 16.34 0.03
C ILE A 286 -5.04 16.83 1.47
N ASP A 287 -4.80 18.13 1.62
CA ASP A 287 -4.88 18.83 2.90
C ASP A 287 -6.21 18.45 3.56
N MET A 288 -6.11 17.81 4.71
CA MET A 288 -7.29 17.31 5.38
C MET A 288 -8.18 18.48 5.81
N VAL A 289 -9.48 18.31 5.59
CA VAL A 289 -10.50 18.93 6.44
C VAL A 289 -10.18 18.50 7.88
N ASP A 290 -10.10 19.45 8.80
CA ASP A 290 -9.80 19.30 10.24
C ASP A 290 -9.53 17.85 10.71
N PRO A 291 -8.27 17.46 11.01
CA PRO A 291 -7.92 16.10 11.44
C PRO A 291 -8.72 15.60 12.65
N THR A 292 -9.33 16.50 13.43
CA THR A 292 -9.98 16.17 14.70
C THR A 292 -11.42 15.67 14.56
N VAL A 293 -12.02 15.67 13.36
CA VAL A 293 -13.42 15.23 13.14
C VAL A 293 -13.46 13.88 12.42
N PHE A 294 -13.58 12.77 13.16
CA PHE A 294 -13.44 11.42 12.60
C PHE A 294 -14.55 11.04 11.63
N LEU A 295 -15.79 10.97 12.11
CA LEU A 295 -16.86 10.32 11.36
C LEU A 295 -17.30 11.16 10.16
N ASP A 296 -17.24 12.49 10.25
CA ASP A 296 -17.53 13.36 9.12
C ASP A 296 -16.43 13.31 8.07
N ASN A 297 -15.14 13.26 8.45
CA ASN A 297 -14.07 13.02 7.49
C ASN A 297 -14.24 11.68 6.81
N TYR A 298 -14.51 10.62 7.60
CA TYR A 298 -14.80 9.30 7.10
C TYR A 298 -15.94 9.35 6.07
N ARG A 299 -17.13 9.87 6.45
CA ARG A 299 -18.33 9.98 5.58
C ARG A 299 -18.13 10.87 4.36
N ARG A 300 -17.56 12.07 4.49
CA ARG A 300 -17.28 12.96 3.36
C ARG A 300 -16.38 12.29 2.33
N ARG A 301 -15.43 11.47 2.79
CA ARG A 301 -14.55 10.69 1.91
C ARG A 301 -15.31 9.51 1.28
N CYS A 302 -16.28 8.92 1.98
CA CYS A 302 -17.19 7.91 1.45
C CYS A 302 -18.10 8.44 0.34
N ASP A 303 -18.72 9.62 0.53
CA ASP A 303 -19.78 10.14 -0.35
C ASP A 303 -19.27 11.14 -1.41
N GLY A 304 -18.18 11.88 -1.15
CA GLY A 304 -17.85 13.08 -1.91
C GLY A 304 -16.74 12.97 -2.95
N PHE A 305 -15.69 12.17 -2.70
CA PHE A 305 -14.47 12.25 -3.50
C PHE A 305 -13.97 10.94 -4.11
N GLY A 306 -14.50 9.78 -3.70
CA GLY A 306 -14.04 8.49 -4.23
C GLY A 306 -12.53 8.24 -4.06
N LEU A 307 -11.88 8.94 -3.14
CA LEU A 307 -10.42 8.90 -2.98
C LEU A 307 -10.00 7.56 -2.41
N LEU A 308 -8.96 6.97 -2.98
CA LEU A 308 -8.38 5.70 -2.54
C LEU A 308 -7.30 5.87 -1.47
N TYR A 309 -6.83 7.09 -1.19
CA TYR A 309 -5.90 7.38 -0.10
C TYR A 309 -6.17 8.76 0.48
N CYS A 310 -6.40 8.83 1.79
CA CYS A 310 -6.86 10.05 2.45
C CYS A 310 -6.42 10.13 3.90
N GLY A 311 -5.93 9.06 4.50
CA GLY A 311 -5.41 9.07 5.86
C GLY A 311 -4.02 9.68 5.96
N SER A 312 -3.75 10.33 7.09
CA SER A 312 -2.46 10.96 7.41
C SER A 312 -1.98 10.54 8.81
N GLN A 313 -0.74 10.89 9.16
CA GLN A 313 -0.20 10.64 10.50
C GLN A 313 -0.94 11.46 11.56
N GLU A 314 -1.23 12.73 11.28
CA GLU A 314 -1.96 13.64 12.18
C GLU A 314 -3.33 13.08 12.54
N TRP A 315 -3.99 12.41 11.58
CA TRP A 315 -5.27 11.77 11.84
C TRP A 315 -5.15 10.60 12.81
N ILE A 316 -4.14 9.74 12.62
CA ILE A 316 -3.87 8.63 13.53
C ILE A 316 -3.50 9.18 14.92
N ASP A 317 -2.61 10.16 14.99
CA ASP A 317 -2.15 10.76 16.23
C ASP A 317 -3.32 11.41 17.00
N ALA A 318 -4.23 12.10 16.30
CA ALA A 318 -5.42 12.69 16.91
C ALA A 318 -6.36 11.63 17.50
N ILE A 319 -6.58 10.51 16.78
CA ILE A 319 -7.39 9.37 17.27
C ILE A 319 -6.78 8.80 18.55
N PHE A 320 -5.49 8.46 18.55
CA PHE A 320 -4.87 7.73 19.66
C PHE A 320 -4.43 8.63 20.83
N SER A 321 -4.26 9.94 20.62
CA SER A 321 -4.04 10.90 21.71
C SER A 321 -5.33 11.32 22.42
N GLY A 322 -6.50 11.02 21.82
CA GLY A 322 -7.78 11.52 22.32
C GLY A 322 -8.04 12.99 22.00
N ALA A 323 -7.26 13.59 21.09
CA ALA A 323 -7.43 14.97 20.64
C ALA A 323 -8.57 15.16 19.60
N MET A 324 -9.29 14.08 19.26
CA MET A 324 -10.46 14.17 18.38
C MET A 324 -11.56 15.03 19.00
N ALA A 325 -12.05 16.01 18.24
CA ALA A 325 -13.19 16.83 18.61
C ALA A 325 -14.51 16.03 18.57
N ASP A 326 -14.60 15.04 17.68
CA ASP A 326 -15.73 14.11 17.60
C ASP A 326 -15.52 12.88 18.51
N PRO A 327 -16.41 12.63 19.50
CA PRO A 327 -16.29 11.48 20.41
C PRO A 327 -16.48 10.12 19.73
N SER A 328 -17.00 10.07 18.50
CA SER A 328 -17.23 8.83 17.75
C SER A 328 -15.93 8.04 17.53
N ALA A 329 -14.78 8.71 17.44
CA ALA A 329 -13.49 8.04 17.32
C ALA A 329 -13.22 7.10 18.51
N ARG A 330 -13.55 7.54 19.72
CA ARG A 330 -13.35 6.73 20.92
C ARG A 330 -14.19 5.46 20.89
N THR A 331 -15.49 5.61 20.65
CA THR A 331 -16.44 4.48 20.70
C THR A 331 -16.30 3.51 19.53
N LEU A 332 -15.94 4.02 18.35
CA LEU A 332 -15.79 3.22 17.13
C LEU A 332 -14.40 2.60 17.00
N ILE A 333 -13.35 3.25 17.51
CA ILE A 333 -11.96 2.79 17.37
C ILE A 333 -11.37 2.39 18.72
N LEU A 334 -11.11 3.36 19.61
CA LEU A 334 -10.30 3.13 20.82
C LEU A 334 -10.87 2.04 21.72
N ASP A 335 -12.18 2.09 21.99
CA ASP A 335 -12.87 1.13 22.85
C ASP A 335 -12.91 -0.28 22.24
N LYS A 336 -12.59 -0.42 20.94
CA LYS A 336 -12.58 -1.71 20.22
C LYS A 336 -11.19 -2.32 20.07
N VAL A 337 -10.12 -1.56 20.27
CA VAL A 337 -8.74 -2.01 19.97
C VAL A 337 -8.38 -3.30 20.71
N GLU A 338 -8.54 -3.32 22.04
CA GLU A 338 -8.14 -4.50 22.83
C GLU A 338 -8.99 -5.73 22.50
N ALA A 339 -10.29 -5.56 22.29
CA ALA A 339 -11.17 -6.64 21.87
C ALA A 339 -10.81 -7.18 20.47
N ALA A 340 -10.36 -6.31 19.56
CA ALA A 340 -9.93 -6.69 18.23
C ALA A 340 -8.56 -7.41 18.24
N ARG A 341 -7.64 -6.98 19.10
CA ARG A 341 -6.32 -7.61 19.29
C ARG A 341 -6.41 -8.99 19.95
N ALA A 342 -7.23 -9.10 21.00
CA ALA A 342 -7.46 -10.33 21.74
C ALA A 342 -8.58 -11.21 21.13
N PHE A 343 -8.96 -10.92 19.88
CA PHE A 343 -10.04 -11.62 19.21
C PHE A 343 -9.78 -13.12 19.15
N SER A 344 -10.78 -13.90 19.55
CA SER A 344 -10.83 -15.34 19.38
C SER A 344 -12.17 -15.74 18.76
N PRO A 345 -12.18 -16.64 17.76
CA PRO A 345 -13.41 -17.09 17.15
C PRO A 345 -14.31 -17.80 18.18
N SER A 346 -15.59 -17.45 18.18
CA SER A 346 -16.64 -18.11 18.98
C SER A 346 -17.82 -18.52 18.08
N PRO A 347 -18.66 -19.48 18.49
CA PRO A 347 -19.86 -19.82 17.73
C PRO A 347 -20.77 -18.61 17.45
N GLN A 348 -20.95 -17.74 18.45
CA GLN A 348 -21.74 -16.52 18.31
C GLN A 348 -21.10 -15.55 17.30
N ARG A 349 -19.77 -15.42 17.34
CA ARG A 349 -19.03 -14.60 16.37
C ARG A 349 -19.21 -15.12 14.94
N ARG A 350 -19.11 -16.43 14.74
CA ARG A 350 -19.27 -17.03 13.40
C ARG A 350 -20.65 -16.73 12.82
N GLU A 351 -21.69 -16.71 13.65
CA GLU A 351 -23.04 -16.39 13.19
C GLU A 351 -23.22 -14.91 12.84
N LEU A 352 -22.67 -14.01 13.67
CA LEU A 352 -22.61 -12.58 13.35
C LEU A 352 -21.84 -12.33 12.05
N PHE A 353 -20.71 -13.01 11.87
CA PHE A 353 -19.89 -12.90 10.67
C PHE A 353 -20.63 -13.41 9.42
N ARG A 354 -21.33 -14.54 9.50
CA ARG A 354 -22.20 -15.03 8.41
C ARG A 354 -23.25 -14.01 8.01
N SER A 355 -23.93 -13.42 8.99
CA SER A 355 -24.94 -12.38 8.75
C SER A 355 -24.33 -11.15 8.06
N TYR A 356 -23.15 -10.73 8.50
CA TYR A 356 -22.43 -9.62 7.89
C TYR A 356 -21.97 -9.91 6.46
N ARG A 357 -21.42 -11.11 6.22
CA ARG A 357 -21.04 -11.58 4.90
C ARG A 357 -22.24 -11.62 3.94
N ALA A 358 -23.38 -12.14 4.40
CA ALA A 358 -24.60 -12.18 3.59
C ALA A 358 -25.08 -10.78 3.17
N GLY A 359 -25.02 -9.80 4.09
CA GLY A 359 -25.37 -8.42 3.75
C GLY A 359 -24.37 -7.75 2.81
N LEU A 360 -23.07 -8.05 2.92
CA LEU A 360 -22.07 -7.61 1.93
C LEU A 360 -22.36 -8.15 0.53
N ILE A 361 -22.67 -9.45 0.42
CA ILE A 361 -23.04 -10.08 -0.86
C ILE A 361 -24.26 -9.35 -1.47
N ALA A 362 -25.28 -9.07 -0.66
CA ALA A 362 -26.48 -8.38 -1.11
C ALA A 362 -26.20 -6.95 -1.60
N VAL A 363 -25.36 -6.20 -0.89
CA VAL A 363 -25.07 -4.80 -1.21
C VAL A 363 -24.12 -4.66 -2.41
N THR A 364 -23.21 -5.62 -2.59
CA THR A 364 -22.31 -5.69 -3.75
C THR A 364 -23.03 -6.15 -5.02
N GLY A 365 -24.22 -6.75 -4.91
CA GLY A 365 -24.94 -7.34 -6.04
C GLY A 365 -24.30 -8.63 -6.57
N LEU A 366 -23.53 -9.32 -5.73
CA LEU A 366 -22.77 -10.52 -6.10
C LEU A 366 -23.54 -11.83 -5.87
N GLU A 367 -24.85 -11.78 -5.56
CA GLU A 367 -25.66 -12.97 -5.26
C GLU A 367 -25.60 -14.01 -6.38
N ALA A 368 -25.68 -13.58 -7.64
CA ALA A 368 -25.66 -14.45 -8.81
C ALA A 368 -24.27 -15.02 -9.15
N ALA A 369 -23.20 -14.44 -8.59
CA ALA A 369 -21.82 -14.90 -8.81
C ALA A 369 -21.34 -15.83 -7.68
N LEU A 370 -22.00 -15.83 -6.53
CA LEU A 370 -21.60 -16.58 -5.32
C LEU A 370 -22.61 -17.64 -4.88
N GLY A 371 -23.78 -17.74 -5.53
CA GLY A 371 -24.76 -18.83 -5.38
C GLY A 371 -24.50 -19.96 -6.35
#